data_AF-A0A6I6JWQ4-F1
#
_entry.id   AF-A0A6I6JWQ4-F1
#
_cell.length_a   1.000
_cell.length_b   1.000
_cell.length_c   1.000
_cell.angle_alpha   90.00
_cell.angle_beta   90.00
_cell.angle_gamma   90.00
#
_symmetry.space_group_name_H-M   'P 1'
#
loop_
_entity.id
_entity.type
_entity.pdbx_description
1 polymer ?
#
loop_
_entity_poly.entity_id
_entity_poly.type
_entity_poly.pdbx_seq_one_letter_code
_entity_poly.pdbx_strand_id
1 'polypeptide(L)'
;MRIEKYIAIIGILALASCSGPKSLTSFKDNAENAALQGNHNLAVESWQQYFNQQPAEEINGASYAKAAQSAFQVGNNELAVNWFDQARYKNFSSAEMYASLAKIFRTEDNLSKELSALEFYTENFNENLSEINARLFEIYYEIEMFDRALTVWDKLEQTSKNELANQEKFFQINLEKKNTEVCDSLSLVILEKDSQNIEALEWNAKKFYVKAENRYKEEMEKYNKNKTTKQYRILLEELEKVTADFKKALPFFEKLWEINPEEKYAGYMANIYARFGNEEKSNYYKKYLN
;
A
#
# COMPACT_ATOMS: atom_id res chain seq x y z
N MET A 1 53.48 -17.44 -62.78
CA MET A 1 52.97 -17.86 -64.10
C MET A 1 52.95 -19.38 -64.08
N ARG A 2 51.85 -20.17 -64.09
CA ARG A 2 50.41 -20.09 -64.41
C ARG A 2 49.69 -21.03 -63.41
N ILE A 3 48.71 -20.60 -62.61
CA ILE A 3 47.24 -20.77 -62.74
C ILE A 3 46.78 -22.11 -63.38
N GLU A 4 45.85 -22.80 -62.67
CA GLU A 4 44.86 -23.85 -63.08
C GLU A 4 44.93 -25.09 -62.13
N LYS A 5 43.91 -25.59 -61.43
CA LYS A 5 42.43 -25.50 -61.48
C LYS A 5 41.81 -25.76 -60.09
N TYR A 6 40.70 -25.07 -59.83
CA TYR A 6 39.74 -25.30 -58.75
C TYR A 6 38.96 -26.60 -58.94
N ILE A 7 38.73 -27.37 -57.87
CA ILE A 7 37.44 -28.04 -57.61
C ILE A 7 37.22 -28.04 -56.09
N ALA A 8 36.48 -27.06 -55.58
CA ALA A 8 35.90 -27.09 -54.24
C ALA A 8 34.48 -27.69 -54.36
N ILE A 9 34.28 -28.89 -53.84
CA ILE A 9 32.95 -29.48 -53.70
C ILE A 9 32.34 -28.92 -52.42
N ILE A 10 31.57 -27.85 -52.57
CA ILE A 10 30.64 -27.38 -51.53
C ILE A 10 29.37 -28.20 -51.68
N GLY A 11 29.24 -29.23 -50.86
CA GLY A 11 27.99 -29.95 -50.69
C GLY A 11 27.00 -29.07 -49.93
N ILE A 12 26.07 -28.46 -50.66
CA ILE A 12 24.88 -27.84 -50.07
C ILE A 12 23.98 -28.97 -49.60
N LEU A 13 24.05 -29.28 -48.30
CA LEU A 13 23.03 -30.03 -47.59
C LEU A 13 21.85 -29.08 -47.34
N ALA A 14 21.00 -28.93 -48.35
CA ALA A 14 19.66 -28.40 -48.16
C ALA A 14 18.85 -29.50 -47.45
N LEU A 15 18.89 -29.52 -46.12
CA LEU A 15 17.85 -30.18 -45.33
C LEU A 15 16.56 -29.39 -45.54
N ALA A 16 15.82 -29.76 -46.58
CA ALA A 16 14.40 -29.49 -46.68
C ALA A 16 13.73 -30.26 -45.53
N SER A 17 13.69 -29.62 -44.35
CA SER A 17 12.75 -29.95 -43.29
C SER A 17 11.35 -29.63 -43.82
N CYS A 18 10.75 -30.59 -44.54
CA CYS A 18 9.32 -30.67 -44.66
C CYS A 18 8.78 -30.91 -43.25
N SER A 19 8.42 -29.83 -42.54
CA SER A 19 7.60 -29.97 -41.34
C SER A 19 6.26 -30.55 -41.81
N GLY A 20 6.04 -31.84 -41.55
CA GLY A 20 4.75 -32.48 -41.78
C GLY A 20 3.64 -31.66 -41.11
N PRO A 21 2.38 -31.81 -41.54
CA PRO A 21 1.27 -31.05 -40.96
C PRO A 21 1.23 -31.29 -39.45
N LYS A 22 1.64 -30.28 -38.68
CA LYS A 22 1.58 -30.30 -37.22
C LYS A 22 0.09 -30.35 -36.85
N SER A 23 -0.31 -31.38 -36.11
CA SER A 23 -1.69 -31.53 -35.65
C SER A 23 -2.01 -30.50 -34.55
N LEU A 24 -3.30 -30.16 -34.40
CA LEU A 24 -3.82 -29.26 -33.35
C LEU A 24 -3.25 -29.55 -31.96
N THR A 25 -3.26 -30.82 -31.55
CA THR A 25 -2.71 -31.27 -30.25
C THR A 25 -1.24 -30.92 -30.11
N SER A 26 -0.47 -30.99 -31.19
CA SER A 26 0.95 -30.65 -31.17
C SER A 26 1.18 -29.18 -30.84
N PHE A 27 0.36 -28.24 -31.33
CA PHE A 27 0.56 -26.81 -31.02
C PHE A 27 0.27 -26.48 -29.56
N LYS A 28 -0.79 -27.06 -28.99
CA LYS A 28 -1.10 -26.92 -27.57
C LYS A 28 0.01 -27.50 -26.69
N ASP A 29 0.43 -28.73 -26.97
CA ASP A 29 1.49 -29.39 -26.19
C ASP A 29 2.81 -28.63 -26.30
N ASN A 30 3.15 -28.10 -27.49
CA ASN A 30 4.31 -27.24 -27.69
C ASN A 30 4.22 -25.96 -26.85
N ALA A 31 3.04 -25.33 -26.80
CA ALA A 31 2.84 -24.11 -26.04
C ALA A 31 3.00 -24.35 -24.53
N GLU A 32 2.37 -25.41 -24.01
CA GLU A 32 2.47 -25.78 -22.60
C GLU A 32 3.89 -26.18 -22.21
N ASN A 33 4.59 -26.97 -23.03
CA ASN A 33 5.98 -27.34 -22.79
C ASN A 33 6.94 -26.14 -22.86
N ALA A 34 6.73 -25.24 -23.83
CA ALA A 34 7.54 -24.02 -23.95
C ALA A 34 7.38 -23.13 -22.71
N ALA A 35 6.15 -22.97 -22.21
CA ALA A 35 5.88 -22.21 -20.99
C ALA A 35 6.56 -22.85 -19.76
N LEU A 36 6.50 -24.18 -19.61
CA LEU A 36 7.18 -24.92 -18.54
C LEU A 36 8.72 -24.77 -18.59
N GLN A 37 9.28 -24.59 -19.78
CA GLN A 37 10.71 -24.33 -19.98
C GLN A 37 11.09 -22.85 -19.83
N GLY A 38 10.14 -21.97 -19.51
CA GLY A 38 10.35 -20.52 -19.43
C GLY A 38 10.46 -19.82 -20.79
N ASN A 39 10.25 -20.53 -21.91
CA ASN A 39 10.24 -19.94 -23.24
C ASN A 39 8.86 -19.39 -23.59
N HIS A 40 8.49 -18.31 -22.91
CA HIS A 40 7.15 -17.72 -23.01
C HIS A 40 6.85 -17.10 -24.38
N ASN A 41 7.86 -16.61 -25.11
CA ASN A 41 7.68 -16.13 -26.49
C ASN A 41 7.21 -17.27 -27.42
N LEU A 42 7.91 -18.41 -27.38
CA LEU A 42 7.51 -19.58 -28.16
C LEU A 42 6.14 -20.12 -27.71
N ALA A 43 5.83 -20.04 -26.42
CA ALA A 43 4.53 -20.42 -25.90
C ALA A 43 3.41 -19.56 -26.49
N VAL A 44 3.58 -18.23 -26.51
CA VAL A 44 2.62 -17.29 -27.11
C VAL A 44 2.40 -17.59 -28.59
N GLU A 45 3.47 -17.74 -29.36
CA GLU A 45 3.38 -18.09 -30.79
C GLU A 45 2.64 -19.42 -31.00
N SER A 46 2.95 -20.43 -30.20
CA SER A 46 2.31 -21.76 -30.30
C SER A 46 0.83 -21.71 -29.92
N TRP A 47 0.46 -20.91 -28.92
CA TRP A 47 -0.94 -20.67 -28.55
C TRP A 47 -1.73 -19.97 -29.67
N GLN A 48 -1.13 -18.96 -30.32
CA GLN A 48 -1.75 -18.31 -31.49
C GLN A 48 -2.00 -19.31 -32.63
N GLN A 49 -1.03 -20.19 -32.92
CA GLN A 49 -1.22 -21.25 -33.92
C GLN A 49 -2.34 -22.23 -33.54
N TYR A 50 -2.40 -22.63 -32.26
CA TYR A 50 -3.46 -23.50 -31.75
C TYR A 50 -4.85 -22.85 -31.85
N PHE A 51 -4.96 -21.55 -31.57
CA PHE A 51 -6.24 -20.83 -31.66
C PHE A 51 -6.67 -20.57 -33.12
N ASN A 52 -5.73 -20.39 -34.05
CA ASN A 52 -6.05 -20.15 -35.47
C ASN A 52 -6.53 -21.38 -36.24
N GLN A 53 -6.40 -22.59 -35.67
CA GLN A 53 -6.71 -23.84 -36.36
C GLN A 53 -8.08 -24.43 -36.00
N GLN A 54 -8.81 -23.81 -35.08
CA GLN A 54 -10.14 -24.27 -34.67
C GLN A 54 -11.03 -23.09 -34.28
N PRO A 55 -12.36 -23.23 -34.36
CA PRO A 55 -13.30 -22.20 -33.91
C PRO A 55 -13.12 -21.85 -32.43
N ALA A 56 -13.37 -20.59 -32.08
CA ALA A 56 -13.30 -20.10 -30.69
C ALA A 56 -14.26 -20.85 -29.75
N GLU A 57 -15.33 -21.42 -30.29
CA GLU A 57 -16.33 -22.22 -29.58
C GLU A 57 -15.72 -23.48 -28.95
N GLU A 58 -14.78 -24.11 -29.65
CA GLU A 58 -14.17 -25.40 -29.27
C GLU A 58 -13.02 -25.25 -28.25
N ILE A 59 -12.52 -24.02 -28.08
CA ILE A 59 -11.43 -23.72 -27.15
C ILE A 59 -12.00 -23.51 -25.75
N ASN A 60 -11.54 -24.30 -24.79
CA ASN A 60 -11.92 -24.16 -23.40
C ASN A 60 -11.23 -22.96 -22.72
N GLY A 61 -11.87 -22.41 -21.68
CA GLY A 61 -11.35 -21.23 -20.97
C GLY A 61 -9.99 -21.46 -20.30
N ALA A 62 -9.69 -22.69 -19.85
CA ALA A 62 -8.39 -23.01 -19.27
C ALA A 62 -7.23 -22.84 -20.27
N SER A 63 -7.45 -23.15 -21.55
CA SER A 63 -6.44 -22.96 -22.61
C SER A 63 -6.19 -21.47 -22.85
N TYR A 64 -7.26 -20.66 -22.89
CA TYR A 64 -7.14 -19.21 -22.94
C TYR A 64 -6.38 -18.63 -21.73
N ALA A 65 -6.65 -19.11 -20.51
CA ALA A 65 -5.95 -18.64 -19.32
C ALA A 65 -4.44 -18.99 -19.34
N LYS A 66 -4.05 -20.20 -19.78
CA LYS A 66 -2.64 -20.56 -19.95
C LYS A 66 -1.93 -19.72 -21.02
N ALA A 67 -2.64 -19.43 -22.12
CA ALA A 67 -2.13 -18.56 -23.17
C ALA A 67 -1.93 -17.13 -22.66
N ALA A 68 -2.94 -16.59 -21.97
CA ALA A 68 -2.89 -15.27 -21.34
C ALA A 68 -1.73 -15.15 -20.36
N GLN A 69 -1.50 -16.17 -19.53
CA GLN A 69 -0.37 -16.20 -18.61
C GLN A 69 0.96 -16.16 -19.38
N SER A 70 1.09 -16.88 -20.48
CA SER A 70 2.29 -16.82 -21.33
C SER A 70 2.50 -15.43 -21.93
N ALA A 71 1.43 -14.76 -22.38
CA ALA A 71 1.49 -13.39 -22.90
C ALA A 71 1.89 -12.38 -21.81
N PHE A 72 1.37 -12.55 -20.59
CA PHE A 72 1.73 -11.72 -19.45
C PHE A 72 3.22 -11.84 -19.10
N GLN A 73 3.78 -13.07 -19.10
CA GLN A 73 5.19 -13.30 -18.80
C GLN A 73 6.16 -12.66 -19.82
N VAL A 74 5.71 -12.38 -21.05
CA VAL A 74 6.50 -11.63 -22.05
C VAL A 74 6.17 -10.14 -22.08
N GLY A 75 5.36 -9.64 -21.13
CA GLY A 75 4.97 -8.24 -21.04
C GLY A 75 3.93 -7.78 -22.07
N ASN A 76 3.30 -8.71 -22.80
CA ASN A 76 2.23 -8.39 -23.75
C ASN A 76 0.88 -8.33 -23.02
N ASN A 77 0.69 -7.25 -22.25
CA ASN A 77 -0.47 -7.05 -21.39
C ASN A 77 -1.79 -6.98 -22.17
N GLU A 78 -1.81 -6.33 -23.34
CA GLU A 78 -3.00 -6.23 -24.20
C GLU A 78 -3.50 -7.62 -24.62
N LEU A 79 -2.58 -8.47 -25.11
CA LEU A 79 -2.92 -9.84 -25.52
C LEU A 79 -3.31 -10.70 -24.32
N ALA A 80 -2.62 -10.53 -23.19
CA ALA A 80 -2.95 -11.24 -21.96
C ALA A 80 -4.37 -10.93 -21.49
N VAL A 81 -4.76 -9.65 -21.42
CA VAL A 81 -6.13 -9.24 -21.06
C VAL A 81 -7.15 -9.80 -22.04
N ASN A 82 -6.88 -9.71 -23.35
CA ASN A 82 -7.80 -10.26 -24.36
C ASN A 82 -8.06 -11.76 -24.15
N TRP A 83 -7.01 -12.55 -23.95
CA TRP A 83 -7.15 -13.99 -23.70
C TRP A 83 -7.75 -14.30 -22.33
N PHE A 84 -7.44 -13.53 -21.28
CA PHE A 84 -8.13 -13.67 -20.00
C PHE A 84 -9.64 -13.38 -20.12
N ASP A 85 -10.04 -12.41 -20.94
CA ASP A 85 -11.45 -12.12 -21.20
C ASP A 85 -12.16 -13.28 -21.90
N GLN A 86 -11.49 -13.94 -22.85
CA GLN A 86 -11.99 -15.18 -23.45
C GLN A 86 -12.12 -16.30 -22.41
N ALA A 87 -11.15 -16.43 -21.50
CA ALA A 87 -11.25 -17.39 -20.39
C ALA A 87 -12.48 -17.12 -19.51
N ARG A 88 -12.73 -15.85 -19.13
CA ARG A 88 -13.93 -15.45 -18.35
C ARG A 88 -15.22 -15.73 -19.11
N TYR A 89 -15.29 -15.39 -20.40
CA TYR A 89 -16.45 -15.68 -21.26
C TYR A 89 -16.77 -17.17 -21.32
N LYS A 90 -15.76 -18.03 -21.19
CA LYS A 90 -15.88 -19.49 -21.11
C LYS A 90 -16.05 -20.02 -19.67
N ASN A 91 -16.45 -19.16 -18.72
CA ASN A 91 -16.65 -19.47 -17.31
C ASN A 91 -15.41 -20.08 -16.61
N PHE A 92 -14.20 -19.72 -17.05
CA PHE A 92 -12.98 -20.11 -16.37
C PHE A 92 -12.48 -19.00 -15.45
N SER A 93 -12.02 -19.40 -14.28
CA SER A 93 -11.40 -18.52 -13.28
C SER A 93 -10.35 -19.29 -12.49
N SER A 94 -9.22 -18.65 -12.19
CA SER A 94 -8.21 -19.18 -11.27
C SER A 94 -7.57 -18.04 -10.49
N ALA A 95 -6.97 -18.38 -9.34
CA ALA A 95 -6.21 -17.42 -8.53
C ALA A 95 -5.11 -16.73 -9.38
N GLU A 96 -4.28 -17.51 -10.07
CA GLU A 96 -3.21 -16.99 -10.92
C GLU A 96 -3.70 -15.98 -11.97
N MET A 97 -4.82 -16.29 -12.63
CA MET A 97 -5.43 -15.39 -13.63
C MET A 97 -5.82 -14.04 -13.04
N TYR A 98 -6.51 -14.03 -11.88
CA TYR A 98 -6.95 -12.77 -11.27
C TYR A 98 -5.79 -12.00 -10.64
N ALA A 99 -4.76 -12.68 -10.12
CA ALA A 99 -3.53 -12.03 -9.68
C ALA A 99 -2.79 -11.35 -10.86
N SER A 100 -2.69 -12.02 -12.01
CA SER A 100 -2.07 -11.44 -13.22
C SER A 100 -2.89 -10.27 -13.76
N LEU A 101 -4.23 -10.38 -13.83
CA LEU A 101 -5.11 -9.28 -14.22
C LEU A 101 -4.93 -8.05 -13.31
N ALA A 102 -4.88 -8.24 -11.99
CA ALA A 102 -4.64 -7.15 -11.05
C ALA A 102 -3.29 -6.45 -11.32
N LYS A 103 -2.22 -7.22 -11.56
CA LYS A 103 -0.89 -6.68 -11.89
C LYS A 103 -0.86 -5.91 -13.21
N ILE A 104 -1.56 -6.42 -14.24
CA ILE A 104 -1.72 -5.73 -15.52
C ILE A 104 -2.44 -4.39 -15.31
N PHE A 105 -3.61 -4.41 -14.65
CA PHE A 105 -4.40 -3.20 -14.44
C PHE A 105 -3.71 -2.17 -13.56
N ARG A 106 -2.90 -2.61 -12.59
CA ARG A 106 -2.01 -1.72 -11.84
C ARG A 106 -1.00 -1.02 -12.74
N THR A 107 -0.39 -1.75 -13.68
CA THR A 107 0.60 -1.20 -14.63
C THR A 107 -0.05 -0.21 -15.60
N GLU A 108 -1.32 -0.42 -15.94
CA GLU A 108 -2.13 0.45 -16.78
C GLU A 108 -2.73 1.65 -16.03
N ASP A 109 -2.44 1.81 -14.72
CA ASP A 109 -3.05 2.82 -13.84
C ASP A 109 -4.59 2.75 -13.85
N ASN A 110 -5.14 1.54 -13.98
CA ASN A 110 -6.58 1.29 -14.00
C ASN A 110 -7.06 0.74 -12.65
N LEU A 111 -7.13 1.64 -11.67
CA LEU A 111 -7.48 1.31 -10.28
C LEU A 111 -8.82 0.57 -10.14
N SER A 112 -9.83 0.95 -10.93
CA SER A 112 -11.15 0.30 -10.88
C SER A 112 -11.10 -1.17 -11.29
N LYS A 113 -10.36 -1.50 -12.36
CA LYS A 113 -10.21 -2.88 -12.81
C LYS A 113 -9.26 -3.67 -11.91
N GLU A 114 -8.20 -3.03 -11.40
CA GLU A 114 -7.32 -3.64 -10.39
C GLU A 114 -8.13 -4.05 -9.16
N LEU A 115 -8.89 -3.12 -8.57
CA LEU A 115 -9.73 -3.38 -7.40
C LEU A 115 -10.71 -4.52 -7.66
N SER A 116 -11.43 -4.49 -8.79
CA SER A 116 -12.40 -5.54 -9.14
C SER A 116 -11.74 -6.92 -9.25
N ALA A 117 -10.51 -6.99 -9.80
CA ALA A 117 -9.78 -8.25 -9.92
C ALA A 117 -9.31 -8.78 -8.56
N LEU A 118 -8.83 -7.90 -7.67
CA LEU A 118 -8.40 -8.26 -6.32
C LEU A 118 -9.57 -8.66 -5.42
N GLU A 119 -10.70 -7.96 -5.48
CA GLU A 119 -11.92 -8.32 -4.75
C GLU A 119 -12.40 -9.71 -5.17
N PHE A 120 -12.56 -9.94 -6.47
CA PHE A 120 -12.93 -11.26 -7.01
C PHE A 120 -11.96 -12.34 -6.54
N TYR A 121 -10.65 -12.03 -6.52
CA TYR A 121 -9.64 -12.96 -6.03
C TYR A 121 -9.95 -13.39 -4.58
N THR A 122 -10.12 -12.42 -3.67
CA THR A 122 -10.34 -12.72 -2.24
C THR A 122 -11.67 -13.38 -1.93
N GLU A 123 -12.68 -13.19 -2.79
CA GLU A 123 -14.00 -13.81 -2.62
C GLU A 123 -14.03 -15.27 -3.09
N ASN A 124 -13.18 -15.63 -4.06
CA ASN A 124 -13.26 -16.93 -4.75
C ASN A 124 -12.05 -17.84 -4.47
N PHE A 125 -10.94 -17.30 -3.96
CA PHE A 125 -9.70 -18.04 -3.73
C PHE A 125 -9.10 -17.73 -2.35
N ASN A 126 -8.42 -18.73 -1.75
CA ASN A 126 -7.78 -18.62 -0.43
C ASN A 126 -6.25 -18.73 -0.50
N GLU A 127 -5.67 -18.66 -1.69
CA GLU A 127 -4.23 -18.78 -1.93
C GLU A 127 -3.56 -17.41 -1.86
N ASN A 128 -2.28 -17.34 -1.46
CA ASN A 128 -1.43 -16.14 -1.57
C ASN A 128 -2.08 -14.80 -1.15
N LEU A 129 -2.95 -14.82 -0.13
CA LEU A 129 -3.77 -13.66 0.26
C LEU A 129 -2.94 -12.51 0.86
N SER A 130 -1.69 -12.75 1.26
CA SER A 130 -0.84 -11.72 1.87
C SER A 130 -0.60 -10.52 0.94
N GLU A 131 -0.10 -10.76 -0.28
CA GLU A 131 0.15 -9.72 -1.29
C GLU A 131 -1.16 -9.04 -1.73
N ILE A 132 -2.22 -9.84 -1.89
CA ILE A 132 -3.54 -9.36 -2.33
C ILE A 132 -4.18 -8.44 -1.29
N ASN A 133 -4.21 -8.87 -0.02
CA ASN A 133 -4.78 -8.09 1.06
C ASN A 133 -3.96 -6.81 1.31
N ALA A 134 -2.63 -6.88 1.23
CA ALA A 134 -1.79 -5.70 1.33
C ALA A 134 -2.18 -4.65 0.28
N ARG A 135 -2.28 -5.05 -1.00
CA ARG A 135 -2.69 -4.11 -2.05
C ARG A 135 -4.13 -3.62 -1.89
N LEU A 136 -5.08 -4.48 -1.51
CA LEU A 136 -6.45 -4.06 -1.23
C LEU A 136 -6.53 -3.02 -0.12
N PHE A 137 -5.75 -3.19 0.95
CA PHE A 137 -5.68 -2.21 2.04
C PHE A 137 -5.22 -0.85 1.52
N GLU A 138 -4.17 -0.82 0.69
CA GLU A 138 -3.69 0.40 0.07
C GLU A 138 -4.73 1.06 -0.83
N ILE A 139 -5.36 0.30 -1.74
CA ILE A 139 -6.37 0.85 -2.65
C ILE A 139 -7.53 1.42 -1.85
N TYR A 140 -8.07 0.69 -0.87
CA TYR A 140 -9.18 1.19 -0.06
C TYR A 140 -8.82 2.42 0.77
N TYR A 141 -7.56 2.56 1.18
CA TYR A 141 -7.07 3.79 1.76
C TYR A 141 -7.03 4.93 0.71
N GLU A 142 -6.44 4.68 -0.47
CA GLU A 142 -6.30 5.66 -1.57
C GLU A 142 -7.65 6.22 -2.03
N ILE A 143 -8.71 5.40 -2.07
CA ILE A 143 -10.07 5.81 -2.46
C ILE A 143 -10.99 6.15 -1.28
N GLU A 144 -10.41 6.33 -0.08
CA GLU A 144 -11.11 6.72 1.15
C GLU A 144 -12.25 5.78 1.60
N MET A 145 -12.22 4.52 1.15
CA MET A 145 -13.13 3.47 1.61
C MET A 145 -12.68 2.88 2.94
N PHE A 146 -12.55 3.72 3.96
CA PHE A 146 -11.90 3.40 5.24
C PHE A 146 -12.51 2.20 5.98
N ASP A 147 -13.83 1.99 5.93
CA ASP A 147 -14.44 0.84 6.60
C ASP A 147 -14.04 -0.50 5.93
N ARG A 148 -13.84 -0.48 4.60
CA ARG A 148 -13.30 -1.63 3.88
C ARG A 148 -11.80 -1.80 4.14
N ALA A 149 -11.04 -0.71 4.19
CA ALA A 149 -9.62 -0.75 4.57
C ALA A 149 -9.44 -1.39 5.95
N LEU A 150 -10.25 -1.02 6.96
CA LEU A 150 -10.22 -1.63 8.29
C LEU A 150 -10.60 -3.11 8.26
N THR A 151 -11.56 -3.51 7.43
CA THR A 151 -11.92 -4.93 7.25
C THR A 151 -10.76 -5.74 6.65
N VAL A 152 -10.01 -5.16 5.70
CA VAL A 152 -8.83 -5.80 5.12
C VAL A 152 -7.66 -5.79 6.08
N TRP A 153 -7.49 -4.73 6.88
CA TRP A 153 -6.46 -4.64 7.92
C TRP A 153 -6.48 -5.86 8.83
N ASP A 154 -7.65 -6.30 9.28
CA ASP A 154 -7.77 -7.49 10.14
C ASP A 154 -7.24 -8.77 9.50
N LYS A 155 -7.24 -8.83 8.16
CA LYS A 155 -6.76 -9.96 7.35
C LYS A 155 -5.29 -9.84 6.93
N LEU A 156 -4.63 -8.72 7.20
CA LEU A 156 -3.20 -8.57 6.91
C LEU A 156 -2.35 -9.45 7.83
N GLU A 157 -1.28 -9.99 7.27
CA GLU A 157 -0.25 -10.68 8.04
C GLU A 157 0.49 -9.69 8.95
N GLN A 158 1.05 -10.20 10.05
CA GLN A 158 1.74 -9.36 11.03
C GLN A 158 2.95 -8.63 10.43
N THR A 159 3.63 -9.25 9.46
CA THR A 159 4.71 -8.64 8.67
C THR A 159 4.23 -7.38 7.96
N SER A 160 3.14 -7.47 7.19
CA SER A 160 2.54 -6.32 6.49
C SER A 160 1.99 -5.26 7.47
N LYS A 161 1.36 -5.66 8.57
CA LYS A 161 0.90 -4.72 9.62
C LYS A 161 2.05 -3.95 10.28
N ASN A 162 3.26 -4.52 10.27
CA ASN A 162 4.44 -3.91 10.86
C ASN A 162 5.22 -3.04 9.88
N GLU A 163 4.86 -3.00 8.60
CA GLU A 163 5.45 -2.05 7.65
C GLU A 163 5.00 -0.62 7.99
N LEU A 164 5.96 0.31 8.03
CA LEU A 164 5.70 1.70 8.43
C LEU A 164 4.58 2.32 7.58
N ALA A 165 4.65 2.17 6.26
CA ALA A 165 3.65 2.72 5.34
C ALA A 165 2.22 2.20 5.62
N ASN A 166 2.06 0.97 6.10
CA ASN A 166 0.75 0.43 6.44
C ASN A 166 0.29 0.92 7.82
N GLN A 167 1.20 1.07 8.77
CA GLN A 167 0.91 1.65 10.08
C GLN A 167 0.47 3.12 9.97
N GLU A 168 1.12 3.90 9.10
CA GLU A 168 0.76 5.30 8.84
C GLU A 168 -0.64 5.42 8.25
N LYS A 169 -0.96 4.66 7.20
CA LYS A 169 -2.31 4.60 6.62
C LYS A 169 -3.36 4.18 7.66
N PHE A 170 -3.08 3.14 8.44
CA PHE A 170 -3.98 2.68 9.50
C PHE A 170 -4.16 3.73 10.60
N PHE A 171 -3.10 4.45 10.95
CA PHE A 171 -3.14 5.56 11.91
C PHE A 171 -3.99 6.72 11.38
N GLN A 172 -3.81 7.14 10.13
CA GLN A 172 -4.61 8.18 9.47
C GLN A 172 -6.10 7.81 9.42
N ILE A 173 -6.43 6.58 9.03
CA ILE A 173 -7.82 6.09 9.07
C ILE A 173 -8.42 6.25 10.48
N ASN A 174 -7.66 5.87 11.51
CA ASN A 174 -8.14 5.95 12.90
C ASN A 174 -8.20 7.40 13.43
N LEU A 175 -7.36 8.30 12.94
CA LEU A 175 -7.48 9.74 13.21
C LEU A 175 -8.81 10.29 12.70
N GLU A 176 -9.16 9.99 11.44
CA GLU A 176 -10.42 10.41 10.81
C GLU A 176 -11.65 9.83 11.53
N LYS A 177 -11.57 8.54 11.91
CA LYS A 177 -12.61 7.85 12.68
C LYS A 177 -12.61 8.24 14.17
N LYS A 178 -11.68 9.10 14.61
CA LYS A 178 -11.52 9.54 16.01
C LYS A 178 -11.34 8.39 17.01
N ASN A 179 -10.71 7.31 16.57
CA ASN A 179 -10.41 6.15 17.41
C ASN A 179 -9.14 6.42 18.25
N THR A 180 -9.32 7.17 19.33
CA THR A 180 -8.21 7.71 20.12
C THR A 180 -7.33 6.64 20.75
N GLU A 181 -7.89 5.49 21.13
CA GLU A 181 -7.14 4.39 21.74
C GLU A 181 -6.14 3.77 20.76
N VAL A 182 -6.56 3.57 19.50
CA VAL A 182 -5.67 3.06 18.46
C VAL A 182 -4.59 4.09 18.13
N CYS A 183 -4.96 5.36 17.94
CA CYS A 183 -3.98 6.43 17.71
C CYS A 183 -2.96 6.55 18.84
N ASP A 184 -3.40 6.39 20.09
CA ASP A 184 -2.53 6.39 21.27
C ASP A 184 -1.52 5.25 21.25
N SER A 185 -1.96 4.05 20.86
CA SER A 185 -1.08 2.88 20.78
C SER A 185 -0.06 2.96 19.64
N LEU A 186 -0.44 3.57 18.51
CA LEU A 186 0.38 3.57 17.29
C LEU A 186 1.33 4.74 17.17
N SER A 187 0.93 5.92 17.63
CA SER A 187 1.68 7.16 17.35
C SER A 187 3.14 7.08 17.82
N LEU A 188 3.42 6.53 19.00
CA LEU A 188 4.80 6.34 19.46
C LEU A 188 5.53 5.22 18.69
N VAL A 189 4.84 4.15 18.31
CA VAL A 189 5.41 3.06 17.48
C VAL A 189 5.83 3.59 16.10
N ILE A 190 5.05 4.51 15.53
CA ILE A 190 5.40 5.20 14.29
C ILE A 190 6.64 6.06 14.52
N LEU A 191 6.68 6.87 15.60
CA LEU A 191 7.82 7.74 15.90
C LEU A 191 9.13 6.99 16.21
N GLU A 192 9.06 5.73 16.64
CA GLU A 192 10.23 4.86 16.78
C GLU A 192 10.86 4.50 15.42
N LYS A 193 10.05 4.40 14.36
CA LYS A 193 10.49 4.04 13.00
C LYS A 193 10.76 5.27 12.13
N ASP A 194 9.90 6.26 12.21
CA ASP A 194 10.07 7.57 11.60
C ASP A 194 9.83 8.66 12.65
N SER A 195 10.93 9.12 13.22
CA SER A 195 10.90 10.14 14.25
C SER A 195 10.39 11.51 13.75
N GLN A 196 10.33 11.74 12.44
CA GLN A 196 9.87 12.99 11.82
C GLN A 196 8.44 12.91 11.29
N ASN A 197 7.72 11.79 11.51
CA ASN A 197 6.34 11.67 11.09
C ASN A 197 5.45 12.76 11.72
N ILE A 198 4.98 13.70 10.89
CA ILE A 198 4.29 14.92 11.34
C ILE A 198 3.00 14.59 12.08
N GLU A 199 2.21 13.65 11.60
CA GLU A 199 0.89 13.35 12.14
C GLU A 199 0.98 12.68 13.52
N ALA A 200 1.94 11.77 13.69
CA ALA A 200 2.20 11.13 14.97
C ALA A 200 2.79 12.11 15.99
N LEU A 201 3.65 13.05 15.56
CA LEU A 201 4.13 14.15 16.39
C LEU A 201 2.98 15.05 16.82
N GLU A 202 2.13 15.49 15.88
CA GLU A 202 0.98 16.33 16.16
C GLU A 202 0.01 15.68 17.13
N TRP A 203 -0.28 14.39 16.95
CA TRP A 203 -1.15 13.63 17.83
C TRP A 203 -0.65 13.67 19.28
N ASN A 204 0.61 13.31 19.50
CA ASN A 204 1.20 13.30 20.83
C ASN A 204 1.28 14.69 21.44
N ALA A 205 1.69 15.70 20.65
CA ALA A 205 1.76 17.09 21.09
C ALA A 205 0.40 17.59 21.59
N LYS A 206 -0.65 17.43 20.76
CA LYS A 206 -2.01 17.87 21.06
C LYS A 206 -2.62 17.07 22.21
N LYS A 207 -2.42 15.75 22.26
CA LYS A 207 -2.91 14.89 23.34
C LYS A 207 -2.43 15.37 24.71
N PHE A 208 -1.12 15.54 24.89
CA PHE A 208 -0.56 15.97 26.17
C PHE A 208 -0.94 17.40 26.50
N TYR A 209 -1.00 18.29 25.50
CA TYR A 209 -1.45 19.67 25.69
C TYR A 209 -2.90 19.75 26.16
N VAL A 210 -3.82 19.07 25.48
CA VAL A 210 -5.25 19.06 25.83
C VAL A 210 -5.45 18.47 27.23
N LYS A 211 -4.75 17.38 27.55
CA LYS A 211 -4.79 16.78 28.89
C LYS A 211 -4.35 17.78 29.98
N ALA A 212 -3.27 18.52 29.73
CA ALA A 212 -2.77 19.53 30.66
C ALA A 212 -3.75 20.71 30.81
N GLU A 213 -4.27 21.24 29.70
CA GLU A 213 -5.25 22.33 29.67
C GLU A 213 -6.56 21.97 30.37
N ASN A 214 -7.10 20.78 30.11
CA ASN A 214 -8.35 20.33 30.73
C ASN A 214 -8.18 20.19 32.24
N ARG A 215 -7.10 19.51 32.70
CA ARG A 215 -6.78 19.40 34.12
C ARG A 215 -6.62 20.78 34.76
N TYR A 216 -5.90 21.69 34.11
CA TYR A 216 -5.74 23.06 34.62
C TYR A 216 -7.08 23.76 34.84
N LYS A 217 -7.96 23.75 33.82
CA LYS A 217 -9.27 24.40 33.89
C LYS A 217 -10.13 23.80 35.00
N GLU A 218 -10.22 22.47 35.05
CA GLU A 218 -11.00 21.75 36.06
C GLU A 218 -10.55 22.07 37.49
N GLU A 219 -9.24 22.07 37.75
CA GLU A 219 -8.71 22.29 39.09
C GLU A 219 -8.79 23.75 39.51
N MET A 220 -8.61 24.68 38.57
CA MET A 220 -8.85 26.11 38.80
C MET A 220 -10.32 26.39 39.13
N GLU A 221 -11.27 25.73 38.45
CA GLU A 221 -12.70 25.86 38.77
C GLU A 221 -13.03 25.33 40.17
N LYS A 222 -12.50 24.16 40.55
CA LYS A 222 -12.67 23.60 41.90
C LYS A 222 -12.15 24.55 42.97
N TYR A 223 -10.97 25.13 42.75
CA TYR A 223 -10.40 26.14 43.64
C TYR A 223 -11.25 27.41 43.72
N ASN A 224 -11.70 27.93 42.58
CA ASN A 224 -12.48 29.16 42.53
C ASN A 224 -13.86 29.02 43.20
N LYS A 225 -14.47 27.83 43.14
CA LYS A 225 -15.72 27.52 43.85
C LYS A 225 -15.56 27.50 45.36
N ASN A 226 -14.39 27.10 45.88
CA ASN A 226 -14.15 26.99 47.33
C ASN A 226 -12.71 27.33 47.72
N LYS A 227 -12.44 28.63 47.89
CA LYS A 227 -11.10 29.17 48.17
C LYS A 227 -10.69 28.96 49.63
N THR A 228 -10.32 27.72 49.95
CA THR A 228 -9.77 27.35 51.26
C THR A 228 -8.29 27.00 51.15
N THR A 229 -7.56 27.06 52.26
CA THR A 229 -6.15 26.62 52.34
C THR A 229 -5.98 25.16 51.89
N LYS A 230 -6.94 24.29 52.23
CA LYS A 230 -6.95 22.89 51.79
C LYS A 230 -7.04 22.79 50.27
N GLN A 231 -7.97 23.51 49.66
CA GLN A 231 -8.17 23.49 48.22
C GLN A 231 -7.00 24.13 47.46
N TYR A 232 -6.37 25.16 48.03
CA TYR A 232 -5.15 25.74 47.48
C TYR A 232 -4.00 24.72 47.42
N ARG A 233 -3.79 23.93 48.49
CA ARG A 233 -2.77 22.88 48.47
C ARG A 233 -3.06 21.80 47.41
N ILE A 234 -4.31 21.36 47.28
CA ILE A 234 -4.71 20.41 46.24
C ILE A 234 -4.44 20.99 44.85
N LEU A 235 -4.77 22.27 44.64
CA LEU A 235 -4.48 22.95 43.38
C LEU A 235 -2.98 22.92 43.07
N LEU A 236 -2.10 23.22 44.04
CA LEU A 236 -0.65 23.19 43.82
C LEU A 236 -0.16 21.81 43.36
N GLU A 237 -0.61 20.74 44.04
CA GLU A 237 -0.26 19.35 43.66
C GLU A 237 -0.75 18.99 42.25
N GLU A 238 -1.93 19.47 41.85
CA GLU A 238 -2.44 19.23 40.50
C GLU A 238 -1.75 20.07 39.43
N LEU A 239 -1.32 21.31 39.76
CA LEU A 239 -0.55 22.15 38.85
C LEU A 239 0.84 21.55 38.53
N GLU A 240 1.43 20.77 39.44
CA GLU A 240 2.63 19.99 39.14
C GLU A 240 2.37 18.94 38.05
N LYS A 241 1.21 18.28 38.09
CA LYS A 241 0.80 17.29 37.06
C LYS A 241 0.50 17.98 35.72
N VAL A 242 -0.17 19.13 35.74
CA VAL A 242 -0.36 19.98 34.56
C VAL A 242 0.98 20.33 33.92
N THR A 243 1.95 20.77 34.74
CA THR A 243 3.31 21.09 34.30
C THR A 243 4.00 19.87 33.68
N ALA A 244 3.85 18.69 34.29
CA ALA A 244 4.43 17.46 33.78
C ALA A 244 3.85 17.06 32.41
N ASP A 245 2.54 17.21 32.21
CA ASP A 245 1.92 16.94 30.90
C ASP A 245 2.34 17.98 29.83
N PHE A 246 2.46 19.27 30.17
CA PHE A 246 3.03 20.26 29.23
C PHE A 246 4.49 19.96 28.88
N LYS A 247 5.31 19.49 29.83
CA LYS A 247 6.69 19.07 29.57
C LYS A 247 6.76 17.88 28.61
N LYS A 248 5.72 17.04 28.55
CA LYS A 248 5.62 15.96 27.55
C LYS A 248 5.18 16.48 26.19
N ALA A 249 4.28 17.47 26.14
CA ALA A 249 3.81 18.06 24.89
C ALA A 249 4.93 18.85 24.17
N LEU A 250 5.72 19.62 24.93
CA LEU A 250 6.66 20.60 24.39
C LEU A 250 7.68 20.03 23.40
N PRO A 251 8.38 18.90 23.67
CA PRO A 251 9.38 18.36 22.74
C PRO A 251 8.78 17.96 21.38
N PHE A 252 7.53 17.52 21.35
CA PHE A 252 6.84 17.22 20.10
C PHE A 252 6.55 18.49 19.30
N PHE A 253 6.08 19.56 19.96
CA PHE A 253 5.89 20.86 19.32
C PHE A 253 7.20 21.49 18.85
N GLU A 254 8.28 21.35 19.61
CA GLU A 254 9.62 21.80 19.20
C GLU A 254 10.07 21.09 17.93
N LYS A 255 9.89 19.76 17.86
CA LYS A 255 10.23 19.01 16.66
C LYS A 255 9.35 19.37 15.45
N LEU A 256 8.04 19.57 15.67
CA LEU A 256 7.14 20.06 14.64
C LEU A 256 7.58 21.44 14.12
N TRP A 257 7.96 22.33 15.03
CA TRP A 257 8.46 23.67 14.68
C TRP A 257 9.78 23.59 13.89
N GLU A 258 10.68 22.67 14.23
CA GLU A 258 11.93 22.44 13.48
C GLU A 258 11.67 21.92 12.06
N ILE A 259 10.69 21.02 11.90
CA ILE A 259 10.34 20.42 10.60
C ILE A 259 9.60 21.44 9.71
N ASN A 260 8.52 22.02 10.23
CA ASN A 260 7.69 22.97 9.51
C ASN A 260 7.15 24.04 10.48
N PRO A 261 7.79 25.21 10.57
CA PRO A 261 7.33 26.30 11.44
C PRO A 261 5.96 26.82 11.01
N GLU A 262 4.90 26.41 11.70
CA GLU A 262 3.52 26.86 11.45
C GLU A 262 2.95 27.63 12.65
N GLU A 263 2.13 28.64 12.36
CA GLU A 263 1.46 29.49 13.35
C GLU A 263 0.73 28.67 14.44
N LYS A 264 0.07 27.57 14.04
CA LYS A 264 -0.62 26.68 14.99
C LYS A 264 0.31 26.17 16.08
N TYR A 265 1.57 25.82 15.76
CA TYR A 265 2.52 25.31 16.73
C TYR A 265 3.07 26.43 17.61
N ALA A 266 3.36 27.60 17.02
CA ALA A 266 3.78 28.78 17.77
C ALA A 266 2.78 29.13 18.87
N GLY A 267 1.47 29.00 18.61
CA GLY A 267 0.42 29.28 19.60
C GLY A 267 0.51 28.37 20.81
N TYR A 268 0.65 27.06 20.58
CA TYR A 268 0.84 26.08 21.66
C TYR A 268 2.13 26.34 22.44
N MET A 269 3.24 26.58 21.75
CA MET A 269 4.54 26.82 22.39
C MET A 269 4.54 28.11 23.20
N ALA A 270 3.97 29.20 22.67
CA ALA A 270 3.82 30.46 23.39
C ALA A 270 3.06 30.29 24.71
N ASN A 271 1.98 29.50 24.69
CA ASN A 271 1.19 29.19 25.87
C ASN A 271 1.99 28.36 26.89
N ILE A 272 2.60 27.24 26.44
CA ILE A 272 3.40 26.38 27.31
C ILE A 272 4.52 27.17 27.98
N TYR A 273 5.28 27.96 27.21
CA TYR A 273 6.39 28.74 27.76
C TYR A 273 5.92 29.84 28.73
N ALA A 274 4.77 30.46 28.49
CA ALA A 274 4.18 31.41 29.45
C ALA A 274 3.87 30.72 30.79
N ARG A 275 3.30 29.50 30.74
CA ARG A 275 2.99 28.72 31.95
C ARG A 275 4.23 28.28 32.72
N PHE A 276 5.34 28.08 32.03
CA PHE A 276 6.65 27.81 32.66
C PHE A 276 7.35 29.07 33.15
N GLY A 277 6.76 30.27 32.99
CA GLY A 277 7.37 31.53 33.38
C GLY A 277 8.53 31.96 32.46
N ASN A 278 8.64 31.37 31.26
CA ASN A 278 9.65 31.75 30.27
C ASN A 278 9.07 32.81 29.32
N GLU A 279 9.07 34.06 29.78
CA GLU A 279 8.52 35.19 29.02
C GLU A 279 9.27 35.43 27.71
N GLU A 280 10.59 35.25 27.70
CA GLU A 280 11.43 35.43 26.50
C GLU A 280 10.97 34.50 25.37
N LYS A 281 10.90 33.19 25.63
CA LYS A 281 10.44 32.22 24.63
C LYS A 281 8.97 32.38 24.30
N SER A 282 8.11 32.66 25.29
CA SER A 282 6.69 32.93 25.01
C SER A 282 6.53 34.08 24.03
N ASN A 283 7.23 35.19 24.27
CA ASN A 283 7.18 36.38 23.41
C ASN A 283 7.85 36.14 22.05
N TYR A 284 8.88 35.29 21.98
CA TYR A 284 9.44 34.85 20.70
C TYR A 284 8.37 34.18 19.83
N TYR A 285 7.67 33.17 20.33
CA TYR A 285 6.66 32.45 19.54
C TYR A 285 5.41 33.31 19.26
N LYS A 286 5.03 34.22 20.17
CA LYS A 286 3.91 35.15 19.93
C LYS A 286 4.10 36.03 18.69
N LYS A 287 5.34 36.30 18.26
CA LYS A 287 5.60 37.10 17.04
C LYS A 287 5.13 36.42 15.75
N TYR A 288 4.81 35.12 15.81
CA TYR A 288 4.35 34.33 14.68
C TYR A 288 2.83 34.09 14.71
N LEU A 289 2.11 34.73 15.64
CA LEU A 289 0.65 34.74 15.71
C LEU A 289 0.19 36.02 15.03
N ASN A 290 -0.53 35.91 13.91
CA ASN A 290 -1.01 37.08 13.15
C ASN A 290 -2.34 37.61 13.69
#